data_AF-A0A4V1S9Z4-F1
#
_entry.id   AF-A0A4V1S9Z4-F1
#
_cell.length_a   1.000
_cell.length_b   1.000
_cell.length_c   1.000
_cell.angle_alpha   90.00
_cell.angle_beta   90.00
_cell.angle_gamma   90.00
#
_symmetry.space_group_name_H-M   'P 1'
#
loop_
_entity.id
_entity.type
_entity.pdbx_description
1 polymer ?
#
loop_
_entity_poly.entity_id
_entity_poly.type
_entity_poly.pdbx_seq_one_letter_code
_entity_poly.pdbx_strand_id
1 'polypeptide(L)'
;YEGDLMARAGVDYRIGRESRAEFGEEAAGIRFDKTTRKVPTVDADGKLLPGISAWAKDLKEGDAHPAPMNYNLRFTVAKDPSLRVPFPEPRNYDPKRYAILAEWLKSRTAKGQKSEFRDVIDLYARRNGKFEMNNSQDAIYSLGHFGGQFAWADASYEKRKEIFDDHMDHSLGLIHFLANDASVPENVRAETKSLGLHKEEFADNGNLPYQLYVREARRMRGEYTVTQKDVETDRRKEDSIGISSHFIDSHHVQRVAVSETEFVNEGRIWRMGYAYQIPYRALTPKAAQADNLLVPGAASFTHVAFCTLRLESVWMITGHAAGVAGAMAARDGVSVQKVSVPALQEKLRAQKQVVDFIEGQPEKCEKLNGPPEF
;
A
#
# COMPACT_ATOMS: atom_id res chain seq x y z
N TYR A 1 -2.33 -11.91 6.55
CA TYR A 1 -1.89 -10.73 7.33
C TYR A 1 -2.96 -9.62 7.34
N GLU A 2 -3.98 -9.67 6.48
CA GLU A 2 -5.06 -8.67 6.38
C GLU A 2 -6.11 -8.64 7.52
N GLY A 3 -5.89 -9.42 8.60
CA GLY A 3 -6.78 -9.44 9.76
C GLY A 3 -8.04 -10.31 9.64
N ASP A 4 -8.14 -11.22 8.65
CA ASP A 4 -9.34 -12.05 8.46
C ASP A 4 -9.65 -12.96 9.67
N LEU A 5 -8.64 -13.62 10.25
CA LEU A 5 -8.82 -14.45 11.44
C LEU A 5 -9.27 -13.62 12.65
N MET A 6 -8.66 -12.44 12.84
CA MET A 6 -9.01 -11.50 13.91
C MET A 6 -10.48 -11.07 13.81
N ALA A 7 -10.93 -10.65 12.62
CA ALA A 7 -12.31 -10.27 12.39
C ALA A 7 -13.28 -11.43 12.68
N ARG A 8 -12.95 -12.64 12.22
CA ARG A 8 -13.76 -13.85 12.48
C ARG A 8 -13.79 -14.27 13.94
N ALA A 9 -12.77 -13.92 14.71
CA ALA A 9 -12.70 -14.16 16.15
C ALA A 9 -13.54 -13.15 16.96
N GLY A 10 -14.22 -12.19 16.33
CA GLY A 10 -15.03 -11.18 17.02
C GLY A 10 -14.22 -10.07 17.68
N VAL A 11 -12.95 -9.92 17.29
CA VAL A 11 -12.11 -8.80 17.75
C VAL A 11 -12.42 -7.56 16.92
N ASP A 12 -12.68 -6.45 17.61
CA ASP A 12 -12.95 -5.16 16.96
C ASP A 12 -11.78 -4.68 16.11
N TYR A 13 -12.10 -4.01 15.01
CA TYR A 13 -11.11 -3.45 14.09
C TYR A 13 -11.55 -2.12 13.48
N ARG A 14 -10.61 -1.47 12.79
CA ARG A 14 -10.79 -0.31 11.92
C ARG A 14 -10.47 -0.70 10.49
N ILE A 15 -11.06 0.03 9.55
CA ILE A 15 -10.74 0.02 8.12
C ILE A 15 -10.58 1.47 7.68
N GLY A 16 -9.70 1.70 6.71
CA GLY A 16 -9.53 3.00 6.09
C GLY A 16 -8.60 3.91 6.87
N ARG A 17 -8.90 5.21 6.86
CA ARG A 17 -8.13 6.28 7.46
C ARG A 17 -8.99 7.02 8.45
N GLU A 18 -8.51 7.13 9.68
CA GLU A 18 -9.15 7.92 10.72
C GLU A 18 -9.13 9.41 10.38
N SER A 19 -10.06 10.17 10.96
CA SER A 19 -10.04 11.63 10.84
C SER A 19 -8.90 12.23 11.66
N ARG A 20 -8.42 13.43 11.30
CA ARG A 20 -7.48 14.21 12.12
C ARG A 20 -7.97 14.38 13.56
N ALA A 21 -9.29 14.52 13.75
CA ALA A 21 -9.90 14.75 15.06
C ALA A 21 -9.93 13.50 15.97
N GLU A 22 -9.95 12.27 15.42
CA GLU A 22 -10.11 11.05 16.22
C GLU A 22 -8.92 10.81 17.15
N PHE A 23 -7.70 11.07 16.66
CA PHE A 23 -6.45 10.85 17.40
C PHE A 23 -5.57 12.10 17.54
N GLY A 24 -6.00 13.26 17.01
CA GLY A 24 -5.18 14.47 16.97
C GLY A 24 -3.97 14.33 16.04
N GLU A 25 -4.07 13.49 15.00
CA GLU A 25 -2.98 13.19 14.08
C GLU A 25 -3.01 14.15 12.89
N GLU A 26 -1.99 14.98 12.76
CA GLU A 26 -1.88 15.97 11.68
C GLU A 26 -1.84 15.31 10.28
N ALA A 27 -1.23 14.12 10.18
CA ALA A 27 -1.12 13.36 8.94
C ALA A 27 -2.37 12.52 8.60
N ALA A 28 -3.40 12.49 9.45
CA ALA A 28 -4.57 11.63 9.24
C ALA A 28 -5.60 12.23 8.26
N GLY A 29 -6.58 11.39 7.90
CA GLY A 29 -7.75 11.73 7.10
C GLY A 29 -7.49 11.90 5.60
N ILE A 30 -8.48 12.51 4.95
CA ILE A 30 -8.40 12.94 3.54
C ILE A 30 -7.31 13.99 3.39
N ARG A 31 -6.46 13.83 2.37
CA ARG A 31 -5.34 14.75 2.08
C ARG A 31 -5.22 14.96 0.58
N PHE A 32 -5.44 16.18 0.11
CA PHE A 32 -5.22 16.48 -1.30
C PHE A 32 -3.74 16.67 -1.58
N ASP A 33 -3.28 16.16 -2.71
CA ASP A 33 -1.96 16.49 -3.22
C ASP A 33 -1.88 18.00 -3.53
N LYS A 34 -0.68 18.58 -3.47
CA LYS A 34 -0.47 19.99 -3.83
C LYS A 34 -0.51 20.21 -5.35
N THR A 35 -0.33 19.14 -6.12
CA THR A 35 -0.19 19.20 -7.58
C THR A 35 -1.51 18.91 -8.30
N THR A 36 -2.15 19.95 -8.83
CA THR A 36 -3.28 19.81 -9.76
C THR A 36 -2.81 19.32 -11.13
N ARG A 37 -3.55 18.38 -11.73
CA ARG A 37 -3.31 17.81 -13.06
C ARG A 37 -4.41 18.28 -14.02
N LYS A 38 -4.01 18.78 -15.20
CA LYS A 38 -4.92 19.35 -16.21
C LYS A 38 -5.27 18.34 -17.30
N VAL A 39 -6.41 17.68 -17.14
CA VAL A 39 -7.05 16.79 -18.12
C VAL A 39 -8.56 16.77 -17.85
N PRO A 40 -9.40 16.51 -18.87
CA PRO A 40 -10.82 16.29 -18.67
C PRO A 40 -11.10 15.29 -17.55
N THR A 41 -12.09 15.59 -16.72
CA THR A 41 -12.53 14.73 -15.60
C THR A 41 -13.95 14.24 -15.78
N VAL A 42 -14.68 14.76 -16.77
CA VAL A 42 -16.04 14.36 -17.13
C VAL A 42 -16.13 13.96 -18.61
N ASP A 43 -17.13 13.15 -18.95
CA ASP A 43 -17.54 12.89 -20.33
C ASP A 43 -18.43 14.01 -20.90
N ALA A 44 -18.92 13.81 -22.12
CA ALA A 44 -19.76 14.79 -22.82
C ALA A 44 -21.09 15.08 -22.12
N ASP A 45 -21.56 14.17 -21.26
CA ASP A 45 -22.79 14.31 -20.48
C ASP A 45 -22.52 14.90 -19.08
N GLY A 46 -21.27 15.28 -18.78
CA GLY A 46 -20.87 15.82 -17.48
C GLY A 46 -20.67 14.77 -16.39
N LYS A 47 -20.65 13.48 -16.73
CA LYS A 47 -20.40 12.39 -15.77
C LYS A 47 -18.90 12.17 -15.60
N LEU A 48 -18.46 11.95 -14.36
CA LEU A 48 -17.05 11.70 -14.05
C LEU A 48 -16.49 10.52 -14.87
N LEU A 49 -15.31 10.75 -15.46
CA LEU A 49 -14.59 9.75 -16.25
C LEU A 49 -14.13 8.58 -15.37
N PRO A 50 -14.00 7.37 -15.95
CA PRO A 50 -13.36 6.25 -15.27
C PRO A 50 -12.01 6.63 -14.65
N GLY A 51 -11.84 6.29 -13.37
CA GLY A 51 -10.62 6.61 -12.61
C GLY A 51 -10.63 7.95 -11.89
N ILE A 52 -11.71 8.75 -12.01
CA ILE A 52 -12.05 9.84 -11.09
C ILE A 52 -13.13 9.35 -10.12
N SER A 53 -12.83 9.37 -8.82
CA SER A 53 -13.67 8.73 -7.80
C SER A 53 -14.74 9.66 -7.21
N ALA A 54 -14.48 10.97 -7.18
CA ALA A 54 -15.36 11.96 -6.56
C ALA A 54 -15.05 13.38 -7.04
N TRP A 55 -15.91 14.35 -6.69
CA TRP A 55 -15.57 15.77 -6.73
C TRP A 55 -14.86 16.19 -5.45
N ALA A 56 -13.81 17.01 -5.58
CA ALA A 56 -13.06 17.52 -4.44
C ALA A 56 -13.93 18.36 -3.49
N LYS A 57 -14.94 19.07 -4.03
CA LYS A 57 -15.89 19.89 -3.25
C LYS A 57 -16.77 19.07 -2.30
N ASP A 58 -16.92 17.77 -2.55
CA ASP A 58 -17.73 16.85 -1.74
C ASP A 58 -16.89 16.19 -0.64
N LEU A 59 -15.59 16.50 -0.57
CA LEU A 59 -14.64 15.98 0.39
C LEU A 59 -14.06 17.13 1.20
N LYS A 60 -13.63 16.82 2.42
CA LYS A 60 -13.02 17.79 3.33
C LYS A 60 -11.72 17.24 3.88
N GLU A 61 -10.66 18.04 3.79
CA GLU A 61 -9.36 17.65 4.35
C GLU A 61 -9.46 17.30 5.83
N GLY A 62 -8.82 16.19 6.19
CA GLY A 62 -8.76 15.67 7.54
C GLY A 62 -9.98 14.88 8.00
N ASP A 63 -11.05 14.80 7.20
CA ASP A 63 -12.16 13.88 7.49
C ASP A 63 -11.72 12.42 7.29
N ALA A 64 -12.41 11.47 7.92
CA ALA A 64 -12.12 10.05 7.76
C ALA A 64 -12.42 9.57 6.34
N HIS A 65 -11.76 8.51 5.89
CA HIS A 65 -11.97 7.93 4.55
C HIS A 65 -11.92 6.39 4.58
N PRO A 66 -12.82 5.67 3.90
CA PRO A 66 -12.88 4.20 3.99
C PRO A 66 -11.69 3.49 3.32
N ALA A 67 -11.03 4.15 2.36
CA ALA A 67 -9.87 3.57 1.65
C ALA A 67 -8.56 3.86 2.39
N PRO A 68 -7.78 2.82 2.78
CA PRO A 68 -6.52 3.00 3.48
C PRO A 68 -5.39 3.43 2.53
N MET A 69 -5.18 2.70 1.43
CA MET A 69 -4.13 2.98 0.44
C MET A 69 -4.52 2.36 -0.92
N ASN A 70 -3.92 2.76 -2.04
CA ASN A 70 -4.10 1.99 -3.30
C ASN A 70 -3.45 0.61 -3.26
N TYR A 71 -3.99 -0.28 -4.12
CA TYR A 71 -3.42 -1.58 -4.43
C TYR A 71 -3.06 -1.68 -5.91
N ASN A 72 -2.09 -2.52 -6.22
CA ASN A 72 -1.68 -2.86 -7.58
C ASN A 72 -1.21 -4.31 -7.66
N LEU A 73 -1.06 -4.81 -8.88
CA LEU A 73 -0.34 -6.05 -9.16
C LEU A 73 1.11 -5.70 -9.52
N ARG A 74 2.04 -6.57 -9.11
CA ARG A 74 3.46 -6.47 -9.46
C ARG A 74 3.82 -7.59 -10.41
N PHE A 75 4.07 -7.24 -11.67
CA PHE A 75 4.43 -8.21 -12.69
C PHE A 75 5.93 -8.38 -12.72
N THR A 76 6.38 -9.63 -12.81
CA THR A 76 7.79 -9.91 -13.09
C THR A 76 7.95 -10.19 -14.58
N VAL A 77 8.77 -9.38 -15.24
CA VAL A 77 8.89 -9.30 -16.69
C VAL A 77 10.33 -9.48 -17.13
N ALA A 78 10.50 -9.79 -18.42
CA ALA A 78 11.78 -9.94 -19.08
C ALA A 78 11.86 -9.03 -20.30
N LYS A 79 13.07 -8.56 -20.62
CA LYS A 79 13.39 -7.90 -21.90
C LYS A 79 13.97 -8.88 -22.92
N ASP A 80 14.66 -9.93 -22.46
CA ASP A 80 15.25 -10.97 -23.30
C ASP A 80 14.14 -11.83 -23.96
N PRO A 81 14.06 -11.88 -25.32
CA PRO A 81 13.06 -12.68 -26.02
C PRO A 81 13.03 -14.17 -25.62
N SER A 82 14.16 -14.75 -25.19
CA SER A 82 14.25 -16.15 -24.77
C SER A 82 13.65 -16.42 -23.38
N LEU A 83 13.42 -15.36 -22.60
CA LEU A 83 12.85 -15.41 -21.24
C LEU A 83 11.41 -14.88 -21.19
N ARG A 84 10.90 -14.33 -22.29
CA ARG A 84 9.60 -13.67 -22.37
C ARG A 84 8.47 -14.64 -22.70
N VAL A 85 7.39 -14.52 -21.97
CA VAL A 85 6.04 -14.97 -22.33
C VAL A 85 5.20 -13.74 -22.66
N PRO A 86 4.45 -13.70 -23.76
CA PRO A 86 3.56 -12.57 -24.06
C PRO A 86 2.58 -12.30 -22.92
N PHE A 87 2.24 -11.03 -22.69
CA PHE A 87 1.12 -10.73 -21.80
C PHE A 87 -0.17 -11.32 -22.39
N PRO A 88 -1.01 -11.96 -21.58
CA PRO A 88 -2.34 -12.34 -22.04
C PRO A 88 -3.18 -11.10 -22.32
N GLU A 89 -4.12 -11.22 -23.24
CA GLU A 89 -5.09 -10.15 -23.50
C GLU A 89 -5.96 -9.92 -22.24
N PRO A 90 -6.24 -8.65 -21.87
CA PRO A 90 -7.21 -8.34 -20.82
C PRO A 90 -8.58 -8.95 -21.12
N ARG A 91 -9.26 -9.50 -20.11
CA ARG A 91 -10.55 -10.17 -20.31
C ARG A 91 -11.66 -9.17 -20.64
N ASN A 92 -11.67 -8.04 -19.95
CA ASN A 92 -12.66 -6.97 -20.13
C ASN A 92 -11.97 -5.63 -20.49
N TYR A 93 -11.38 -5.57 -21.68
CA TYR A 93 -10.74 -4.35 -22.14
C TYR A 93 -11.78 -3.26 -22.46
N ASP A 94 -11.63 -2.10 -21.82
CA ASP A 94 -12.33 -0.87 -22.19
C ASP A 94 -11.31 0.27 -22.32
N PRO A 95 -11.03 0.78 -23.54
CA PRO A 95 -10.08 1.87 -23.72
C PRO A 95 -10.49 3.16 -22.98
N LYS A 96 -11.79 3.34 -22.66
CA LYS A 96 -12.26 4.50 -21.90
C LYS A 96 -11.69 4.55 -20.48
N ARG A 97 -11.27 3.41 -19.90
CA ARG A 97 -10.57 3.38 -18.60
C ARG A 97 -9.27 4.18 -18.60
N TYR A 98 -8.67 4.36 -19.77
CA TYR A 98 -7.37 5.01 -19.96
C TYR A 98 -7.50 6.40 -20.58
N ALA A 99 -8.71 6.97 -20.67
CA ALA A 99 -8.96 8.28 -21.29
C ALA A 99 -8.11 9.41 -20.68
N ILE A 100 -7.94 9.42 -19.36
CA ILE A 100 -7.06 10.36 -18.64
C ILE A 100 -5.62 10.29 -19.16
N LEU A 101 -5.09 9.08 -19.30
CA LEU A 101 -3.72 8.86 -19.78
C LEU A 101 -3.60 9.21 -21.26
N ALA A 102 -4.58 8.82 -22.07
CA ALA A 102 -4.64 9.12 -23.50
C ALA A 102 -4.59 10.64 -23.75
N GLU A 103 -5.42 11.41 -23.05
CA GLU A 103 -5.47 12.86 -23.21
C GLU A 103 -4.18 13.54 -22.73
N TRP A 104 -3.63 13.06 -21.61
CA TRP A 104 -2.34 13.56 -21.12
C TRP A 104 -1.21 13.33 -22.13
N LEU A 105 -1.10 12.12 -22.69
CA LEU A 105 -0.09 11.79 -23.70
C LEU A 105 -0.25 12.64 -24.96
N LYS A 106 -1.48 12.78 -25.48
CA LYS A 106 -1.79 13.66 -26.62
C LYS A 106 -1.36 15.11 -26.36
N SER A 107 -1.72 15.65 -25.18
CA SER A 107 -1.36 17.02 -24.81
C SER A 107 0.15 17.22 -24.74
N ARG A 108 0.90 16.24 -24.19
CA ARG A 108 2.37 16.29 -24.16
C ARG A 108 2.97 16.25 -25.56
N THR A 109 2.53 15.32 -26.40
CA THR A 109 2.99 15.21 -27.79
C THR A 109 2.71 16.48 -28.59
N ALA A 110 1.52 17.07 -28.46
CA ALA A 110 1.17 18.33 -29.12
C ALA A 110 2.05 19.51 -28.68
N LYS A 111 2.56 19.49 -27.44
CA LYS A 111 3.51 20.47 -26.90
C LYS A 111 4.97 20.16 -27.20
N GLY A 112 5.26 19.12 -28.01
CA GLY A 112 6.62 18.66 -28.30
C GLY A 112 7.34 18.03 -27.10
N GLN A 113 6.61 17.67 -26.04
CA GLN A 113 7.18 17.04 -24.85
C GLN A 113 7.35 15.55 -25.07
N LYS A 114 8.54 15.03 -24.78
CA LYS A 114 8.81 13.59 -24.79
C LYS A 114 8.09 12.91 -23.61
N SER A 115 7.58 11.72 -23.85
CA SER A 115 7.08 10.80 -22.81
C SER A 115 7.82 9.47 -22.95
N GLU A 116 8.14 8.83 -21.82
CA GLU A 116 8.82 7.54 -21.74
C GLU A 116 7.94 6.52 -21.02
N PHE A 117 8.21 5.22 -21.18
CA PHE A 117 7.50 4.16 -20.45
C PHE A 117 7.52 4.38 -18.93
N ARG A 118 8.67 4.80 -18.40
CA ARG A 118 8.88 5.11 -16.98
C ARG A 118 8.04 6.26 -16.45
N ASP A 119 7.44 7.08 -17.30
CA ASP A 119 6.53 8.15 -16.87
C ASP A 119 5.15 7.59 -16.47
N VAL A 120 4.89 6.30 -16.74
CA VAL A 120 3.64 5.60 -16.46
C VAL A 120 3.86 4.41 -15.52
N ILE A 121 4.90 3.59 -15.75
CA ILE A 121 5.16 2.38 -14.95
C ILE A 121 6.63 2.34 -14.53
N ASP A 122 6.88 2.14 -13.23
CA ASP A 122 8.24 1.94 -12.74
C ASP A 122 8.71 0.54 -13.13
N LEU A 123 9.93 0.45 -13.66
CA LEU A 123 10.56 -0.80 -14.05
C LEU A 123 11.86 -1.01 -13.28
N TYR A 124 11.79 -1.84 -12.23
CA TYR A 124 12.93 -2.07 -11.37
C TYR A 124 13.70 -3.31 -11.80
N ALA A 125 15.00 -3.15 -12.08
CA ALA A 125 15.87 -4.30 -12.34
C ALA A 125 15.94 -5.22 -11.11
N ARG A 126 15.92 -6.53 -11.38
CA ARG A 126 16.11 -7.61 -10.41
C ARG A 126 17.23 -8.52 -10.92
N ARG A 127 17.52 -9.60 -10.20
CA ARG A 127 18.56 -10.58 -10.58
C ARG A 127 18.08 -11.42 -11.77
N ASN A 128 19.02 -12.07 -12.47
CA ASN A 128 18.74 -13.07 -13.50
C ASN A 128 17.88 -12.56 -14.67
N GLY A 129 18.11 -11.31 -15.12
CA GLY A 129 17.37 -10.73 -16.26
C GLY A 129 15.91 -10.37 -15.97
N LYS A 130 15.48 -10.46 -14.71
CA LYS A 130 14.12 -10.11 -14.27
C LYS A 130 13.99 -8.61 -14.05
N PHE A 131 12.81 -8.10 -14.31
CA PHE A 131 12.39 -6.75 -13.96
C PHE A 131 11.04 -6.82 -13.26
N GLU A 132 10.82 -5.95 -12.29
CA GLU A 132 9.52 -5.78 -11.63
C GLU A 132 8.83 -4.54 -12.19
N MET A 133 7.64 -4.72 -12.74
CA MET A 133 6.72 -3.62 -13.04
C MET A 133 5.95 -3.25 -11.78
N ASN A 134 6.00 -1.97 -11.41
CA ASN A 134 5.32 -1.47 -10.21
C ASN A 134 4.65 -0.12 -10.47
N ASN A 135 3.73 0.26 -9.58
CA ASN A 135 3.07 1.55 -9.62
C ASN A 135 4.08 2.70 -9.48
N SER A 136 4.10 3.60 -10.47
CA SER A 136 4.82 4.86 -10.39
C SER A 136 3.99 5.90 -9.64
N GLN A 137 4.48 6.38 -8.50
CA GLN A 137 3.70 7.24 -7.59
C GLN A 137 3.49 8.66 -8.13
N ASP A 138 4.46 9.17 -8.90
CA ASP A 138 4.43 10.53 -9.43
C ASP A 138 3.76 10.62 -10.81
N ALA A 139 3.45 9.46 -11.41
CA ALA A 139 2.76 9.35 -12.68
C ALA A 139 1.31 9.85 -12.57
N ILE A 140 0.79 10.41 -13.67
CA ILE A 140 -0.61 10.82 -13.75
C ILE A 140 -1.56 9.60 -13.70
N TYR A 141 -1.10 8.48 -14.24
CA TYR A 141 -1.80 7.21 -14.32
C TYR A 141 -0.78 6.07 -14.27
N SER A 142 -1.10 4.98 -13.55
CA SER A 142 -0.19 3.85 -13.37
C SER A 142 -0.96 2.57 -12.98
N LEU A 143 -0.22 1.54 -12.56
CA LEU A 143 -0.76 0.23 -12.15
C LEU A 143 -1.62 0.28 -10.88
N GLY A 144 -1.49 1.33 -10.04
CA GLY A 144 -2.38 1.56 -8.92
C GLY A 144 -3.80 1.82 -9.37
N HIS A 145 -4.71 0.90 -9.08
CA HIS A 145 -6.11 1.04 -9.48
C HIS A 145 -6.89 1.84 -8.44
N PHE A 146 -6.82 3.16 -8.59
CA PHE A 146 -7.45 4.12 -7.68
C PHE A 146 -8.98 3.98 -7.72
N GLY A 147 -9.61 3.86 -6.55
CA GLY A 147 -11.04 3.62 -6.37
C GLY A 147 -11.45 2.14 -6.34
N GLY A 148 -10.70 1.26 -7.01
CA GLY A 148 -11.04 -0.17 -7.10
C GLY A 148 -10.89 -0.94 -5.79
N GLN A 149 -10.10 -0.40 -4.86
CA GLN A 149 -9.72 -1.09 -3.63
C GLN A 149 -10.66 -0.89 -2.44
N PHE A 150 -11.60 0.06 -2.53
CA PHE A 150 -12.33 0.59 -1.37
C PHE A 150 -13.06 -0.49 -0.55
N ALA A 151 -13.66 -1.47 -1.23
CA ALA A 151 -14.43 -2.53 -0.57
C ALA A 151 -13.58 -3.73 -0.12
N TRP A 152 -12.32 -3.83 -0.53
CA TRP A 152 -11.51 -5.06 -0.38
C TRP A 152 -11.42 -5.56 1.05
N ALA A 153 -11.14 -4.64 1.99
CA ALA A 153 -10.80 -4.99 3.36
C ALA A 153 -11.90 -5.82 4.02
N ASP A 154 -13.18 -5.45 3.84
CA ASP A 154 -14.33 -6.14 4.43
C ASP A 154 -15.16 -7.00 3.46
N ALA A 155 -14.72 -7.12 2.21
CA ALA A 155 -15.38 -7.93 1.21
C ALA A 155 -15.37 -9.44 1.56
N SER A 156 -16.42 -10.15 1.10
CA SER A 156 -16.42 -11.62 1.07
C SER A 156 -15.33 -12.15 0.12
N TYR A 157 -15.06 -13.45 0.15
CA TYR A 157 -14.08 -14.05 -0.78
C TYR A 157 -14.50 -13.90 -2.24
N GLU A 158 -15.80 -14.06 -2.52
CA GLU A 158 -16.37 -13.88 -3.85
C GLU A 158 -16.17 -12.43 -4.31
N LYS A 159 -16.46 -11.46 -3.44
CA LYS A 159 -16.28 -10.04 -3.76
C LYS A 159 -14.80 -9.65 -3.89
N ARG A 160 -13.90 -10.20 -3.07
CA ARG A 160 -12.45 -10.01 -3.24
C ARG A 160 -11.97 -10.60 -4.56
N LYS A 161 -12.52 -11.72 -5.01
CA LYS A 161 -12.22 -12.28 -6.33
C LYS A 161 -12.64 -11.33 -7.45
N GLU A 162 -13.84 -10.75 -7.39
CA GLU A 162 -14.28 -9.74 -8.37
C GLU A 162 -13.35 -8.52 -8.39
N ILE A 163 -12.97 -8.01 -7.22
CA ILE A 163 -12.04 -6.88 -7.10
C ILE A 163 -10.66 -7.25 -7.67
N PHE A 164 -10.15 -8.44 -7.36
CA PHE A 164 -8.89 -8.93 -7.92
C PHE A 164 -8.95 -9.03 -9.45
N ASP A 165 -10.02 -9.60 -9.99
CA ASP A 165 -10.21 -9.74 -11.44
C ASP A 165 -10.23 -8.38 -12.13
N ASP A 166 -10.91 -7.38 -11.55
CA ASP A 166 -10.89 -6.01 -12.07
C ASP A 166 -9.51 -5.33 -11.98
N HIS A 167 -8.73 -5.56 -10.91
CA HIS A 167 -7.35 -5.06 -10.84
C HIS A 167 -6.44 -5.73 -11.88
N MET A 168 -6.67 -7.01 -12.18
CA MET A 168 -5.97 -7.73 -13.24
C MET A 168 -6.33 -7.14 -14.61
N ASP A 169 -7.61 -6.92 -14.89
CA ASP A 169 -8.07 -6.30 -16.13
C ASP A 169 -7.59 -4.84 -16.27
N HIS A 170 -7.56 -4.07 -15.19
CA HIS A 170 -6.96 -2.73 -15.15
C HIS A 170 -5.49 -2.78 -15.59
N SER A 171 -4.73 -3.71 -15.00
CA SER A 171 -3.28 -3.81 -15.20
C SER A 171 -2.93 -4.32 -16.60
N LEU A 172 -3.53 -5.43 -17.03
CA LEU A 172 -3.32 -5.98 -18.36
C LEU A 172 -3.86 -5.03 -19.44
N GLY A 173 -4.99 -4.38 -19.19
CA GLY A 173 -5.54 -3.39 -20.11
C GLY A 173 -4.68 -2.14 -20.21
N LEU A 174 -4.01 -1.69 -19.14
CA LEU A 174 -3.05 -0.59 -19.20
C LEU A 174 -1.85 -0.97 -20.08
N ILE A 175 -1.33 -2.19 -19.90
CA ILE A 175 -0.22 -2.71 -20.71
C ILE A 175 -0.64 -2.82 -22.18
N HIS A 176 -1.83 -3.35 -22.45
CA HIS A 176 -2.41 -3.42 -23.79
C HIS A 176 -2.57 -2.03 -24.41
N PHE A 177 -3.13 -1.07 -23.67
CA PHE A 177 -3.28 0.32 -24.11
C PHE A 177 -1.93 0.95 -24.46
N LEU A 178 -0.92 0.82 -23.58
CA LEU A 178 0.43 1.34 -23.82
C LEU A 178 1.12 0.71 -25.02
N ALA A 179 0.81 -0.54 -25.37
CA ALA A 179 1.37 -1.20 -26.55
C ALA A 179 0.66 -0.77 -27.85
N ASN A 180 -0.65 -0.52 -27.82
CA ASN A 180 -1.47 -0.55 -29.03
C ASN A 180 -2.17 0.77 -29.38
N ASP A 181 -2.44 1.64 -28.42
CA ASP A 181 -3.26 2.84 -28.68
C ASP A 181 -2.49 3.92 -29.46
N ALA A 182 -3.18 4.55 -30.41
CA ALA A 182 -2.60 5.58 -31.28
C ALA A 182 -2.19 6.85 -30.51
N SER A 183 -2.83 7.14 -29.37
CA SER A 183 -2.50 8.27 -28.49
C SER A 183 -1.16 8.12 -27.76
N VAL A 184 -0.62 6.91 -27.69
CA VAL A 184 0.63 6.61 -27.01
C VAL A 184 1.82 6.89 -27.96
N PRO A 185 2.88 7.59 -27.54
CA PRO A 185 4.04 7.82 -28.40
C PRO A 185 4.71 6.51 -28.85
N GLU A 186 5.25 6.49 -30.07
CA GLU A 186 5.82 5.27 -30.67
C GLU A 186 6.95 4.66 -29.84
N ASN A 187 7.79 5.48 -29.21
CA ASN A 187 8.86 4.97 -28.33
C ASN A 187 8.29 4.22 -27.12
N VAL A 188 7.17 4.68 -26.55
CA VAL A 188 6.49 4.03 -25.41
C VAL A 188 5.81 2.73 -25.87
N ARG A 189 5.16 2.73 -27.03
CA ARG A 189 4.59 1.51 -27.63
C ARG A 189 5.66 0.45 -27.89
N ALA A 190 6.77 0.85 -28.51
CA ALA A 190 7.87 -0.04 -28.83
C ALA A 190 8.53 -0.61 -27.57
N GLU A 191 8.77 0.21 -26.54
CA GLU A 191 9.30 -0.29 -25.26
C GLU A 191 8.32 -1.25 -24.59
N THR A 192 7.01 -0.95 -24.57
CA THR A 192 6.00 -1.85 -24.00
C THR A 192 5.97 -3.19 -24.73
N LYS A 193 6.01 -3.20 -26.07
CA LYS A 193 6.07 -4.43 -26.89
C LYS A 193 7.38 -5.21 -26.73
N SER A 194 8.44 -4.57 -26.24
CA SER A 194 9.71 -5.23 -25.95
C SER A 194 9.68 -6.03 -24.64
N LEU A 195 8.66 -5.83 -23.81
CA LEU A 195 8.46 -6.53 -22.54
C LEU A 195 7.52 -7.73 -22.70
N GLY A 196 7.73 -8.74 -21.86
CA GLY A 196 6.81 -9.85 -21.66
C GLY A 196 6.96 -10.39 -20.23
N LEU A 197 5.99 -11.16 -19.75
CA LEU A 197 6.09 -11.86 -18.47
C LEU A 197 7.33 -12.76 -18.45
N HIS A 198 7.98 -12.88 -17.30
CA HIS A 198 9.16 -13.72 -17.18
C HIS A 198 8.75 -15.19 -17.10
N LYS A 199 9.24 -16.03 -18.02
CA LYS A 199 8.79 -17.43 -18.21
C LYS A 199 8.92 -18.34 -16.98
N GLU A 200 9.86 -18.03 -16.09
CA GLU A 200 10.12 -18.81 -14.87
C GLU A 200 9.29 -18.36 -13.66
N GLU A 201 8.64 -17.21 -13.72
CA GLU A 201 7.92 -16.64 -12.60
C GLU A 201 6.44 -16.98 -12.72
N PHE A 202 5.85 -17.56 -11.67
CA PHE A 202 4.44 -17.99 -11.64
C PHE A 202 4.06 -18.85 -12.87
N ALA A 203 4.96 -19.73 -13.31
CA ALA A 203 4.78 -20.54 -14.53
C ALA A 203 3.53 -21.45 -14.48
N ASP A 204 3.08 -21.78 -13.27
CA ASP A 204 1.85 -22.52 -12.97
C ASP A 204 0.57 -21.67 -13.00
N ASN A 205 0.69 -20.35 -13.17
CA ASN A 205 -0.42 -19.39 -13.21
C ASN A 205 -0.35 -18.47 -14.44
N GLY A 206 0.08 -19.01 -15.59
CA GLY A 206 0.22 -18.23 -16.83
C GLY A 206 1.20 -17.05 -16.71
N ASN A 207 2.17 -17.17 -15.80
CA ASN A 207 3.16 -16.15 -15.46
C ASN A 207 2.59 -14.87 -14.83
N LEU A 208 1.36 -14.93 -14.31
CA LEU A 208 0.69 -13.82 -13.63
C LEU A 208 0.87 -13.90 -12.10
N PRO A 209 0.98 -12.75 -11.41
CA PRO A 209 1.05 -12.72 -9.95
C PRO A 209 -0.22 -13.26 -9.30
N TYR A 210 -0.06 -14.01 -8.21
CA TYR A 210 -1.16 -14.63 -7.45
C TYR A 210 -1.95 -13.67 -6.56
N GLN A 211 -1.31 -12.59 -6.12
CA GLN A 211 -1.84 -11.74 -5.06
C GLN A 211 -1.83 -10.29 -5.46
N LEU A 212 -2.93 -9.61 -5.11
CA LEU A 212 -2.98 -8.16 -5.10
C LEU A 212 -2.04 -7.65 -4.01
N TYR A 213 -1.28 -6.59 -4.30
CA TYR A 213 -0.36 -6.02 -3.32
C TYR A 213 -1.14 -5.16 -2.31
N VAL A 214 -1.72 -5.83 -1.32
CA VAL A 214 -2.50 -5.25 -0.23
C VAL A 214 -1.56 -4.86 0.90
N ARG A 215 -1.30 -3.55 1.03
CA ARG A 215 -0.37 -3.04 2.04
C ARG A 215 -1.02 -2.70 3.38
N GLU A 216 -2.32 -2.46 3.38
CA GLU A 216 -3.11 -2.17 4.58
C GLU A 216 -4.55 -2.60 4.33
N ALA A 217 -5.18 -3.26 5.30
CA ALA A 217 -6.57 -3.67 5.23
C ALA A 217 -7.25 -3.38 6.58
N ARG A 218 -7.59 -4.42 7.35
CA ARG A 218 -8.08 -4.24 8.72
C ARG A 218 -6.93 -3.94 9.68
N ARG A 219 -7.20 -3.11 10.69
CA ARG A 219 -6.29 -2.81 11.81
C ARG A 219 -7.02 -3.05 13.12
N MET A 220 -6.43 -3.83 14.03
CA MET A 220 -7.05 -4.19 15.29
C MET A 220 -7.37 -2.97 16.18
N ARG A 221 -8.47 -3.01 16.92
CA ARG A 221 -8.72 -2.13 18.09
C ARG A 221 -8.31 -2.88 19.36
N GLY A 222 -7.01 -3.01 19.56
CA GLY A 222 -6.41 -3.82 20.62
C GLY A 222 -6.30 -3.10 21.96
N GLU A 223 -5.46 -3.66 22.82
CA GLU A 223 -5.16 -3.11 24.16
C GLU A 223 -4.51 -1.71 24.06
N TYR A 224 -3.70 -1.48 23.02
CA TYR A 224 -3.08 -0.19 22.76
C TYR A 224 -3.07 0.10 21.26
N THR A 225 -3.63 1.25 20.86
CA THR A 225 -3.49 1.75 19.49
C THR A 225 -2.25 2.62 19.40
N VAL A 226 -1.26 2.19 18.61
CA VAL A 226 -0.08 3.00 18.27
C VAL A 226 -0.50 4.13 17.32
N THR A 227 -0.09 5.36 17.64
CA THR A 227 -0.46 6.59 16.93
C THR A 227 0.77 7.26 16.28
N GLN A 228 0.54 8.30 15.48
CA GLN A 228 1.58 9.16 14.91
C GLN A 228 2.53 9.67 16.01
N LYS A 229 1.99 10.05 17.16
CA LYS A 229 2.78 10.51 18.31
C LYS A 229 3.79 9.45 18.75
N ASP A 230 3.38 8.19 18.80
CA ASP A 230 4.23 7.07 19.22
C ASP A 230 5.38 6.80 18.25
N VAL A 231 5.20 7.08 16.96
CA VAL A 231 6.24 6.84 15.94
C VAL A 231 7.15 8.05 15.72
N GLU A 232 6.75 9.25 16.17
CA GLU A 232 7.52 10.49 15.98
C GLU A 232 8.17 11.03 17.27
N THR A 233 7.43 11.12 18.37
CA THR A 233 7.87 11.85 19.58
C THR A 233 7.92 10.98 20.83
N ASP A 234 6.93 10.12 21.04
CA ASP A 234 6.84 9.19 22.17
C ASP A 234 7.32 7.79 21.76
N ARG A 235 8.59 7.72 21.35
CA ARG A 235 9.16 6.57 20.61
C ARG A 235 9.65 5.42 21.47
N ARG A 236 9.66 5.57 22.79
CA ARG A 236 10.19 4.58 23.75
C ARG A 236 9.05 3.90 24.49
N LYS A 237 9.06 2.57 24.54
CA LYS A 237 8.02 1.73 25.14
C LYS A 237 8.67 0.66 26.02
N GLU A 238 8.26 0.61 27.30
CA GLU A 238 8.80 -0.32 28.29
C GLU A 238 8.57 -1.78 27.88
N ASP A 239 7.47 -2.05 27.19
CA ASP A 239 7.06 -3.36 26.70
C ASP A 239 7.46 -3.60 25.23
N SER A 240 8.55 -2.98 24.77
CA SER A 240 9.06 -3.13 23.41
C SER A 240 9.31 -4.60 23.03
N ILE A 241 8.88 -4.97 21.83
CA ILE A 241 9.18 -6.26 21.20
C ILE A 241 9.98 -6.12 19.91
N GLY A 242 10.31 -4.91 19.49
CA GLY A 242 10.97 -4.67 18.22
C GLY A 242 11.10 -3.20 17.88
N ILE A 243 11.91 -2.89 16.87
CA ILE A 243 12.10 -1.53 16.34
C ILE A 243 11.60 -1.45 14.90
N SER A 244 10.87 -0.39 14.58
CA SER A 244 10.68 0.07 13.20
C SER A 244 11.28 1.46 13.05
N SER A 245 11.71 1.82 11.83
CA SER A 245 12.35 3.10 11.51
C SER A 245 11.97 3.63 10.13
N HIS A 246 10.89 3.11 9.54
CA HIS A 246 10.46 3.53 8.22
C HIS A 246 9.74 4.88 8.25
N PHE A 247 9.71 5.53 7.08
CA PHE A 247 8.92 6.72 6.81
C PHE A 247 7.44 6.45 7.07
N ILE A 248 6.71 7.52 7.38
CA ILE A 248 5.26 7.51 7.28
C ILE A 248 4.95 7.70 5.80
N ASP A 249 4.89 6.57 5.09
CA ASP A 249 4.63 6.50 3.65
C ASP A 249 3.24 5.89 3.39
N SER A 250 2.40 6.60 2.64
CA SER A 250 1.13 6.10 2.11
C SER A 250 0.97 6.58 0.68
N HIS A 251 0.43 5.74 -0.19
CA HIS A 251 0.19 6.09 -1.59
C HIS A 251 -1.21 6.67 -1.80
N HIS A 252 -1.39 7.47 -2.85
CA HIS A 252 -2.70 8.02 -3.21
C HIS A 252 -3.75 6.91 -3.35
N VAL A 253 -5.00 7.20 -2.97
CA VAL A 253 -6.10 6.23 -2.97
C VAL A 253 -7.14 6.52 -4.06
N GLN A 254 -7.20 7.77 -4.51
CA GLN A 254 -8.17 8.24 -5.51
C GLN A 254 -7.69 9.47 -6.27
N ARG A 255 -8.34 9.72 -7.41
CA ARG A 255 -8.31 11.01 -8.12
C ARG A 255 -9.64 11.71 -7.88
N VAL A 256 -9.60 13.01 -7.61
CA VAL A 256 -10.81 13.80 -7.35
C VAL A 256 -10.86 14.99 -8.29
N ALA A 257 -12.02 15.22 -8.91
CA ALA A 257 -12.23 16.34 -9.82
C ALA A 257 -12.29 17.66 -9.04
N VAL A 258 -11.42 18.59 -9.39
CA VAL A 258 -11.45 19.98 -8.91
C VAL A 258 -12.35 20.81 -9.83
N SER A 259 -12.31 20.50 -11.13
CA SER A 259 -13.21 21.03 -12.15
C SER A 259 -13.44 19.95 -13.23
N GLU A 260 -14.23 20.26 -14.26
CA GLU A 260 -14.42 19.39 -15.43
C GLU A 260 -13.12 19.13 -16.21
N THR A 261 -12.04 19.89 -15.96
CA THR A 261 -10.77 19.82 -16.70
C THR A 261 -9.53 19.68 -15.83
N GLU A 262 -9.72 19.55 -14.51
CA GLU A 262 -8.62 19.46 -13.56
C GLU A 262 -8.96 18.49 -12.43
N PHE A 263 -8.00 17.64 -12.06
CA PHE A 263 -8.11 16.76 -10.90
C PHE A 263 -6.88 16.89 -10.02
N VAL A 264 -7.00 16.42 -8.78
CA VAL A 264 -5.88 16.22 -7.86
C VAL A 264 -5.91 14.79 -7.32
N ASN A 265 -4.74 14.22 -7.05
CA ASN A 265 -4.68 12.94 -6.35
C ASN A 265 -4.92 13.16 -4.85
N GLU A 266 -5.38 12.13 -4.15
CA GLU A 266 -5.71 12.23 -2.73
C GLU A 266 -5.17 11.03 -1.96
N GLY A 267 -4.67 11.26 -0.74
CA GLY A 267 -4.39 10.24 0.26
C GLY A 267 -2.92 9.83 0.44
N ARG A 268 -2.00 10.48 -0.27
CA ARG A 268 -0.56 10.21 -0.09
C ARG A 268 -0.02 10.89 1.16
N ILE A 269 0.88 10.18 1.86
CA ILE A 269 1.67 10.67 2.98
C ILE A 269 3.12 10.32 2.66
N TRP A 270 4.05 11.25 2.84
CA TRP A 270 5.48 10.99 2.64
C TRP A 270 6.28 11.75 3.68
N ARG A 271 6.38 11.25 4.91
CA ARG A 271 7.03 11.98 6.00
C ARG A 271 8.21 11.23 6.57
N MET A 272 9.21 11.97 7.04
CA MET A 272 10.41 11.40 7.63
C MET A 272 10.06 10.47 8.78
N GLY A 273 10.62 9.26 8.74
CA GLY A 273 10.46 8.26 9.79
C GLY A 273 11.51 8.36 10.87
N TYR A 274 11.14 7.96 12.08
CA TYR A 274 12.04 7.82 13.21
C TYR A 274 12.03 6.38 13.72
N ALA A 275 13.16 5.95 14.28
CA ALA A 275 13.21 4.69 15.00
C ALA A 275 12.29 4.75 16.22
N TYR A 276 11.38 3.81 16.37
CA TYR A 276 10.50 3.69 17.55
C TYR A 276 10.34 2.23 17.98
N GLN A 277 10.02 2.05 19.25
CA GLN A 277 9.74 0.75 19.84
C GLN A 277 8.28 0.33 19.61
N ILE A 278 8.08 -0.87 19.08
CA ILE A 278 6.77 -1.48 18.90
C ILE A 278 6.38 -2.14 20.23
N PRO A 279 5.33 -1.66 20.93
CA PRO A 279 4.91 -2.22 22.21
C PRO A 279 4.18 -3.56 22.02
N TYR A 280 4.44 -4.54 22.89
CA TYR A 280 3.79 -5.85 22.84
C TYR A 280 2.26 -5.75 22.84
N ARG A 281 1.71 -4.86 23.68
CA ARG A 281 0.26 -4.63 23.79
C ARG A 281 -0.42 -4.14 22.50
N ALA A 282 0.34 -3.69 21.49
CA ALA A 282 -0.23 -3.39 20.17
C ALA A 282 -0.61 -4.66 19.38
N LEU A 283 -0.04 -5.82 19.73
CA LEU A 283 -0.31 -7.09 19.07
C LEU A 283 -1.43 -7.89 19.73
N THR A 284 -1.90 -7.45 20.90
CA THR A 284 -2.94 -8.14 21.67
C THR A 284 -4.31 -7.48 21.49
N PRO A 285 -5.39 -8.25 21.26
CA PRO A 285 -6.74 -7.75 21.41
C PRO A 285 -7.03 -7.44 22.88
N LYS A 286 -8.11 -6.72 23.16
CA LYS A 286 -8.63 -6.61 24.53
C LYS A 286 -8.99 -8.01 25.03
N ALA A 287 -8.60 -8.33 26.26
CA ALA A 287 -8.77 -9.68 26.82
C ALA A 287 -10.23 -10.18 26.81
N ALA A 288 -11.20 -9.28 26.89
CA ALA A 288 -12.63 -9.60 26.82
C ALA A 288 -13.11 -10.09 25.43
N GLN A 289 -12.33 -9.88 24.37
CA GLN A 289 -12.69 -10.26 23.00
C GLN A 289 -12.00 -11.57 22.58
N ALA A 290 -10.71 -11.70 22.91
CA ALA A 290 -9.95 -12.92 22.71
C ALA A 290 -8.73 -12.92 23.64
N ASP A 291 -8.42 -14.07 24.23
CA ASP A 291 -7.32 -14.23 25.19
C ASP A 291 -6.21 -15.19 24.67
N ASN A 292 -6.42 -15.77 23.49
CA ASN A 292 -5.53 -16.73 22.82
C ASN A 292 -5.16 -16.32 21.39
N LEU A 293 -5.24 -15.03 21.06
CA LEU A 293 -4.99 -14.49 19.71
C LEU A 293 -3.94 -13.37 19.72
N LEU A 294 -2.93 -13.47 18.86
CA LEU A 294 -1.97 -12.40 18.56
C LEU A 294 -2.10 -11.95 17.11
N VAL A 295 -2.03 -10.65 16.86
CA VAL A 295 -2.31 -10.05 15.54
C VAL A 295 -1.12 -9.20 15.05
N PRO A 296 -0.02 -9.81 14.55
CA PRO A 296 1.20 -9.07 14.19
C PRO A 296 1.09 -8.27 12.88
N GLY A 297 0.29 -8.75 11.90
CA GLY A 297 0.19 -8.13 10.56
C GLY A 297 -0.95 -7.13 10.38
N ALA A 298 -1.94 -7.17 11.28
CA ALA A 298 -3.08 -6.25 11.34
C ALA A 298 -3.16 -5.62 12.75
N ALA A 299 -1.99 -5.34 13.33
CA ALA A 299 -1.85 -4.89 14.71
C ALA A 299 -2.58 -3.58 14.98
N SER A 300 -2.71 -3.22 16.27
CA SER A 300 -3.46 -2.03 16.67
C SER A 300 -2.63 -0.75 16.50
N PHE A 301 -2.83 -0.12 15.35
CA PHE A 301 -2.19 1.13 14.93
C PHE A 301 -3.25 2.03 14.29
N THR A 302 -3.09 3.35 14.30
CA THR A 302 -3.81 4.28 13.39
C THR A 302 -3.30 4.10 11.96
N HIS A 303 -4.01 4.60 10.95
CA HIS A 303 -3.54 4.54 9.55
C HIS A 303 -2.15 5.18 9.41
N VAL A 304 -1.96 6.35 10.01
CA VAL A 304 -0.70 7.09 9.98
C VAL A 304 0.42 6.25 10.57
N ALA A 305 0.25 5.71 11.78
CA ALA A 305 1.29 4.88 12.38
C ALA A 305 1.53 3.58 11.62
N PHE A 306 0.47 2.96 11.07
CA PHE A 306 0.56 1.68 10.34
C PHE A 306 1.40 1.78 9.07
N CYS A 307 1.54 2.98 8.48
CA CYS A 307 2.47 3.26 7.38
C CYS A 307 3.91 2.82 7.69
N THR A 308 4.29 2.83 8.97
CA THR A 308 5.63 2.41 9.44
C THR A 308 5.71 0.92 9.80
N LEU A 309 4.58 0.23 9.96
CA LEU A 309 4.50 -1.18 10.36
C LEU A 309 4.47 -2.12 9.14
N ARG A 310 3.80 -1.70 8.06
CA ARG A 310 3.46 -2.52 6.88
C ARG A 310 4.61 -2.98 5.99
N LEU A 311 5.86 -2.87 6.46
CA LEU A 311 7.02 -3.40 5.74
C LEU A 311 7.20 -4.87 6.06
N GLU A 312 7.58 -5.67 5.07
CA GLU A 312 7.81 -7.10 5.22
C GLU A 312 8.85 -7.39 6.31
N SER A 313 9.91 -6.60 6.41
CA SER A 313 10.92 -6.72 7.48
C SER A 313 10.36 -6.44 8.87
N VAL A 314 9.44 -5.50 9.01
CA VAL A 314 8.82 -5.15 10.30
C VAL A 314 7.75 -6.18 10.67
N TRP A 315 6.99 -6.70 9.70
CA TRP A 315 6.11 -7.85 9.91
C TRP A 315 6.87 -9.12 10.31
N MET A 316 8.10 -9.33 9.83
CA MET A 316 8.95 -10.40 10.32
C MET A 316 9.33 -10.20 11.79
N ILE A 317 9.65 -8.97 12.21
CA ILE A 317 9.96 -8.63 13.61
C ILE A 317 8.76 -8.89 14.53
N THR A 318 7.56 -8.40 14.16
CA THR A 318 6.36 -8.60 14.97
C THR A 318 5.86 -10.05 14.91
N GLY A 319 6.02 -10.72 13.77
CA GLY A 319 5.70 -12.14 13.62
C GLY A 319 6.59 -13.04 14.49
N HIS A 320 7.90 -12.77 14.53
CA HIS A 320 8.83 -13.48 15.41
C HIS A 320 8.46 -13.28 16.89
N ALA A 321 8.23 -12.03 17.31
CA ALA A 321 7.79 -11.72 18.67
C ALA A 321 6.47 -12.43 19.03
N ALA A 322 5.48 -12.40 18.14
CA ALA A 322 4.20 -13.06 18.35
C ALA A 322 4.35 -14.58 18.47
N GLY A 323 5.23 -15.21 17.68
CA GLY A 323 5.50 -16.65 17.77
C GLY A 323 6.12 -17.05 19.11
N VAL A 324 7.12 -16.30 19.59
CA VAL A 324 7.75 -16.55 20.90
C VAL A 324 6.76 -16.34 22.03
N ALA A 325 5.99 -15.25 22.00
CA ALA A 325 4.98 -14.95 23.00
C ALA A 325 3.86 -16.01 23.03
N GLY A 326 3.39 -16.45 21.86
CA GLY A 326 2.40 -17.53 21.75
C GLY A 326 2.90 -18.85 22.34
N ALA A 327 4.16 -19.22 22.10
CA ALA A 327 4.77 -20.40 22.69
C ALA A 327 4.90 -20.29 24.22
N MET A 328 5.25 -19.11 24.74
CA MET A 328 5.30 -18.85 26.18
C MET A 328 3.90 -18.95 26.81
N ALA A 329 2.90 -18.30 26.21
CA ALA A 329 1.51 -18.34 26.68
C ALA A 329 0.99 -19.78 26.79
N ALA A 330 1.20 -20.58 25.73
CA ALA A 330 0.78 -21.98 25.69
C ALA A 330 1.49 -22.84 26.74
N ARG A 331 2.80 -22.66 26.92
CA ARG A 331 3.60 -23.43 27.90
C ARG A 331 3.24 -23.06 29.35
N ASP A 332 3.03 -21.78 29.61
CA ASP A 332 2.80 -21.26 30.96
C ASP A 332 1.31 -21.30 31.35
N GLY A 333 0.42 -21.69 30.42
CA GLY A 333 -1.02 -21.81 30.65
C GLY A 333 -1.72 -20.48 30.92
N VAL A 334 -1.23 -19.40 30.30
CA VAL A 334 -1.72 -18.03 30.49
C VAL A 334 -2.29 -17.46 29.19
N SER A 335 -3.14 -16.45 29.31
CA SER A 335 -3.59 -15.69 28.13
C SER A 335 -2.43 -14.91 27.52
N VAL A 336 -2.55 -14.58 26.23
CA VAL A 336 -1.50 -13.83 25.52
C VAL A 336 -1.24 -12.45 26.13
N GLN A 337 -2.26 -11.83 26.75
CA GLN A 337 -2.12 -10.56 27.48
C GLN A 337 -1.31 -10.70 28.78
N LYS A 338 -1.22 -11.91 29.35
CA LYS A 338 -0.55 -12.19 30.63
C LYS A 338 0.86 -12.75 30.46
N VAL A 339 1.38 -12.82 29.24
CA VAL A 339 2.78 -13.18 28.98
C VAL A 339 3.71 -12.19 29.69
N SER A 340 4.71 -12.70 30.42
CA SER A 340 5.75 -11.86 31.03
C SER A 340 6.58 -11.18 29.94
N VAL A 341 6.34 -9.90 29.69
CA VAL A 341 7.07 -9.13 28.67
C VAL A 341 8.59 -9.07 28.96
N PRO A 342 9.06 -8.90 30.21
CA PRO A 342 10.49 -8.97 30.50
C PRO A 342 11.12 -10.31 30.06
N ALA A 343 10.46 -11.44 30.36
CA ALA A 343 10.94 -12.76 29.93
C ALA A 343 10.88 -12.95 28.41
N LEU A 344 9.87 -12.36 27.74
CA LEU A 344 9.78 -12.33 26.29
C LEU A 344 10.95 -11.54 25.68
N GLN A 345 11.22 -10.34 26.19
CA GLN A 345 12.32 -9.49 25.72
C GLN A 345 13.68 -10.18 25.90
N GLU A 346 13.91 -10.87 27.02
CA GLU A 346 15.13 -11.68 27.22
C GLU A 346 15.29 -12.76 26.13
N LYS A 347 14.21 -13.47 25.78
CA LYS A 347 14.24 -14.47 24.70
C LYS A 347 14.51 -13.83 23.34
N LEU A 348 13.85 -12.73 23.04
CA LEU A 348 14.05 -12.00 21.77
C LEU A 348 15.49 -11.51 21.63
N ARG A 349 16.08 -10.94 22.70
CA ARG A 349 17.50 -10.53 22.73
C ARG A 349 18.43 -11.73 22.53
N ALA A 350 18.17 -12.85 23.20
CA ALA A 350 18.94 -14.08 23.02
C ALA A 350 18.91 -14.58 21.56
N GLN A 351 17.77 -14.38 20.88
CA GLN A 351 17.55 -14.68 19.45
C GLN A 351 18.00 -13.55 18.51
N LYS A 352 18.74 -12.57 19.01
CA LYS A 352 19.32 -11.44 18.26
C LYS A 352 18.30 -10.46 17.66
N GLN A 353 17.07 -10.47 18.14
CA GLN A 353 16.10 -9.43 17.81
C GLN A 353 16.42 -8.14 18.57
N VAL A 354 16.45 -7.02 17.86
CA VAL A 354 16.65 -5.69 18.43
C VAL A 354 15.33 -5.20 19.03
N VAL A 355 15.29 -5.05 20.35
CA VAL A 355 14.11 -4.55 21.09
C VAL A 355 14.39 -3.21 21.78
N ASP A 356 15.64 -2.80 21.87
CA ASP A 356 16.09 -1.57 22.54
C ASP A 356 16.71 -0.61 21.52
N PHE A 357 16.71 0.69 21.85
CA PHE A 357 17.53 1.65 21.12
C PHE A 357 19.01 1.30 21.27
N ILE A 358 19.76 1.42 20.18
CA ILE A 358 21.21 1.19 20.20
C ILE A 358 21.88 2.53 20.56
N GLU A 359 22.61 2.55 21.67
CA GLU A 359 23.31 3.75 22.13
C GLU A 359 24.26 4.29 21.05
N GLY A 360 24.23 5.62 20.85
CA GLY A 360 25.07 6.30 19.87
C GLY A 360 24.67 6.13 18.40
N GLN A 361 23.63 5.34 18.09
CA GLN A 361 23.12 5.22 16.73
C GLN A 361 22.08 6.29 16.39
N PRO A 362 22.01 6.76 15.13
CA PRO A 362 20.97 7.68 14.70
C PRO A 362 19.58 7.07 14.89
N GLU A 363 18.70 7.80 15.56
CA GLU A 363 17.30 7.39 15.74
C GLU A 363 16.37 7.94 14.64
N LYS A 364 16.93 8.52 13.59
CA LYS A 364 16.23 9.04 12.42
C LYS A 364 16.75 8.34 11.17
N CYS A 365 15.90 8.17 10.17
CA CYS A 365 16.35 7.65 8.88
C CYS A 365 17.21 8.72 8.18
N GLU A 366 18.54 8.58 8.17
CA GLU A 366 19.43 9.61 7.60
C GLU A 366 19.60 9.54 6.09
N LYS A 367 19.22 8.41 5.45
CA LYS A 367 19.39 8.20 4.01
C LYS A 367 18.27 7.37 3.40
N LEU A 368 17.31 8.04 2.77
CA LEU A 368 16.53 7.55 1.63
C LEU A 368 16.16 8.77 0.76
N ASN A 369 16.16 8.58 -0.57
CA ASN A 369 16.09 9.64 -1.57
C ASN A 369 14.75 10.42 -1.53
N GLY A 370 14.85 11.76 -1.63
CA GLY A 370 13.75 12.70 -1.78
C GLY A 370 13.58 13.63 -0.56
N PRO A 371 13.17 14.90 -0.74
CA PRO A 371 12.84 15.74 0.40
C PRO A 371 11.63 15.13 1.14
N PRO A 372 11.67 14.93 2.47
CA PRO A 372 10.48 14.54 3.20
C PRO A 372 9.37 15.60 3.01
N GLU A 373 8.14 15.10 2.93
CA GLU A 373 6.83 15.80 2.99
C GLU A 373 6.11 16.26 1.73
N PHE A 374 6.56 15.96 0.52
CA PHE A 374 6.16 16.76 -0.66
C PHE A 374 6.77 18.16 -0.65
#